data_AF-A0A0K0EDR8-F1
#
_entry.id   AF-A0A0K0EDR8-F1
#
_cell.length_a   1.000
_cell.length_b   1.000
_cell.length_c   1.000
_cell.angle_alpha   90.00
_cell.angle_beta   90.00
_cell.angle_gamma   90.00
#
_symmetry.space_group_name_H-M   'P 1'
#
loop_
_entity.id
_entity.type
_entity.pdbx_description
1 polymer ?
#
loop_
_entity_poly.entity_id
_entity_poly.type
_entity_poly.pdbx_seq_one_letter_code
_entity_poly.pdbx_strand_id
1 'polypeptide(L)'
;MFSFDSHDDVDVNSLLHNFSSSKNILKWEENLKKGNSEIVFRDFEEINKKLLCQTNFKDYSSEGRLSLMNFINAHIHKKYTSSLLRAEMIKLIRILSRDKFNVELLYIDKIPQYLLFYAHFTNYFPEEEEIEKNDDKIVYLESLKCLTNSFYSSKISQDSVTNDVAAVILRIIRLLAFKILDEICKYTKVVKPVINIEELPSMDISFLNKFNLDLPNSIEGSNFDTKKSDINLINNLHDIIFLMLKHVFILSFHKSKQPNNYFVTEEALKEFQVIGKVFSSYAYYNSNVWPKKFTNNPWSQYFRSLFNIYNLSDANSMEVLNKFRESLIEICADIINYGSQYPERQEQDAINLLAAFPDHIAFIVRKVDYIPEKGSIDEVRLQKHLWNGFDMGIPFEIMKIIDNILPPITDDQSKAYVYNPLVELLPANLTVLIGLCRSSKEARRYCREVILPPLTSKDVQQRPDIGKGLRNKLIRLISQPELQADRLSAELLFILCKKSVPRLIKYTGLGNCAGLLANAGLLGKINEQKHDSDSEDSETEDYKSVENQVNPVTGYIEKQSKINIFENMSEEQKEYEAIKLANALHKMMDLGIVSPAVIDEQGGTRAASSIMELVKDVQPEHNTDSDSD
;
A
#
# COMPACT_ATOMS: atom_id res chain seq x y z
N MET A 1 -3.79 14.20 23.01
CA MET A 1 -4.48 15.47 23.27
C MET A 1 -3.79 16.52 22.42
N PHE A 2 -4.19 16.67 21.15
CA PHE A 2 -3.69 17.75 20.32
C PHE A 2 -4.44 19.01 20.74
N SER A 3 -3.73 19.97 21.34
CA SER A 3 -4.21 21.34 21.44
C SER A 3 -4.32 21.84 20.00
N PHE A 4 -5.53 21.80 19.44
CA PHE A 4 -5.84 22.79 18.43
C PHE A 4 -5.88 24.10 19.22
N ASP A 5 -4.75 24.79 19.27
CA ASP A 5 -4.77 26.21 19.55
C ASP A 5 -5.81 26.75 18.59
N SER A 6 -6.95 27.20 19.13
CA SER A 6 -8.00 27.87 18.39
C SER A 6 -7.35 29.09 17.79
N HIS A 7 -6.75 28.94 16.61
CA HIS A 7 -6.43 30.04 15.74
C HIS A 7 -7.71 30.85 15.68
N ASP A 8 -7.61 32.12 16.13
CA ASP A 8 -8.70 33.09 16.21
C ASP A 8 -9.82 32.71 15.26
N ASP A 9 -11.06 32.52 15.74
CA ASP A 9 -12.23 32.20 14.92
C ASP A 9 -12.33 33.24 13.80
N VAL A 10 -11.62 32.99 12.72
CA VAL A 10 -11.62 33.81 11.52
C VAL A 10 -13.03 33.60 11.02
N ASP A 11 -13.86 34.63 11.07
CA ASP A 11 -15.19 34.59 10.46
C ASP A 11 -15.02 34.52 8.94
N VAL A 12 -14.75 33.30 8.46
CA VAL A 12 -14.48 32.97 7.05
C VAL A 12 -15.64 33.43 6.18
N ASN A 13 -16.86 33.31 6.69
CA ASN A 13 -18.06 33.72 5.99
C ASN A 13 -18.09 35.25 5.80
N SER A 14 -17.98 36.02 6.88
CA SER A 14 -17.95 37.49 6.79
C SER A 14 -16.80 37.97 5.92
N LEU A 15 -15.61 37.36 6.03
CA LEU A 15 -14.47 37.68 5.17
C LEU A 15 -14.78 37.46 3.69
N LEU A 16 -15.29 36.29 3.31
CA LEU A 16 -15.57 35.95 1.92
C LEU A 16 -16.75 36.75 1.36
N HIS A 17 -17.78 37.00 2.16
CA HIS A 17 -18.92 37.83 1.78
C HIS A 17 -18.50 39.28 1.54
N ASN A 18 -17.68 39.85 2.43
CA ASN A 18 -17.13 41.19 2.23
C ASN A 18 -16.19 41.24 1.03
N PHE A 19 -15.32 40.24 0.87
CA PHE A 19 -14.37 40.15 -0.24
C PHE A 19 -15.10 40.10 -1.60
N SER A 20 -16.10 39.23 -1.74
CA SER A 20 -16.88 39.06 -2.98
C SER A 20 -18.06 40.03 -3.15
N SER A 21 -18.15 41.06 -2.32
CA SER A 21 -19.20 42.08 -2.42
C SER A 21 -19.13 42.84 -3.74
N SER A 22 -20.29 43.26 -4.26
CA SER A 22 -20.38 44.04 -5.51
C SER A 22 -19.52 45.31 -5.46
N LYS A 23 -19.37 45.92 -4.28
CA LYS A 23 -18.51 47.09 -4.05
C LYS A 23 -17.04 46.78 -4.36
N ASN A 24 -16.52 45.66 -3.89
CA ASN A 24 -15.13 45.27 -4.13
C ASN A 24 -14.91 44.85 -5.58
N ILE A 25 -15.85 44.12 -6.18
CA ILE A 25 -15.75 43.71 -7.59
C ILE A 25 -15.69 44.93 -8.51
N LEU A 26 -16.60 45.91 -8.34
CA LEU A 26 -16.57 47.15 -9.11
C LEU A 26 -15.27 47.95 -8.90
N LYS A 27 -14.76 48.01 -7.65
CA LYS A 27 -13.46 48.61 -7.33
C LYS A 27 -12.34 47.91 -8.11
N TRP A 28 -12.32 46.58 -8.17
CA TRP A 28 -11.29 45.85 -8.89
C TRP A 28 -11.38 46.05 -10.40
N GLU A 29 -12.58 45.99 -10.99
CA GLU A 29 -12.79 46.27 -12.41
C GLU A 29 -12.29 47.67 -12.81
N GLU A 30 -12.59 48.68 -11.99
CA GLU A 30 -12.11 50.04 -12.22
C GLU A 30 -10.58 50.14 -12.13
N ASN A 31 -9.98 49.48 -11.15
CA ASN A 31 -8.51 49.47 -10.99
C ASN A 31 -7.82 48.74 -12.14
N LEU A 32 -8.34 47.60 -12.59
CA LEU A 32 -7.81 46.87 -13.74
C LEU A 32 -7.90 47.70 -15.03
N LYS A 33 -9.03 48.37 -15.27
CA LYS A 33 -9.20 49.30 -16.41
C LYS A 33 -8.21 50.47 -16.39
N LYS A 34 -7.82 50.94 -15.19
CA LYS A 34 -6.82 52.01 -15.01
C LYS A 34 -5.37 51.50 -15.01
N GLY A 35 -5.13 50.21 -15.17
CA GLY A 35 -3.79 49.61 -15.11
C GLY A 35 -3.23 49.43 -13.68
N ASN A 36 -4.04 49.62 -12.64
CA ASN A 36 -3.65 49.48 -11.23
C ASN A 36 -3.78 48.02 -10.74
N SER A 37 -3.17 47.07 -11.45
CA SER A 37 -3.24 45.63 -11.10
C SER A 37 -2.67 45.32 -9.71
N GLU A 38 -1.75 46.15 -9.20
CA GLU A 38 -1.13 45.96 -7.88
C GLU A 38 -2.13 46.05 -6.71
N ILE A 39 -3.15 46.92 -6.81
CA ILE A 39 -4.14 47.09 -5.74
C ILE A 39 -4.99 45.82 -5.62
N VAL A 40 -5.43 45.30 -6.77
CA VAL A 40 -6.19 44.05 -6.83
C VAL A 40 -5.32 42.87 -6.35
N PHE A 41 -4.05 42.83 -6.76
CA PHE A 41 -3.10 41.83 -6.28
C PHE A 41 -3.00 41.81 -4.75
N ARG A 42 -2.83 42.98 -4.10
CA ARG A 42 -2.74 43.05 -2.64
C ARG A 42 -4.01 42.56 -1.94
N ASP A 43 -5.18 42.92 -2.46
CA ASP A 43 -6.46 42.46 -1.91
C ASP A 43 -6.56 40.92 -1.99
N PHE A 44 -6.17 40.31 -3.12
CA PHE A 44 -6.14 38.85 -3.30
C PHE A 44 -5.07 38.15 -2.45
N GLU A 45 -3.88 38.75 -2.34
CA GLU A 45 -2.79 38.22 -1.51
C GLU A 45 -3.19 38.20 -0.03
N GLU A 46 -3.83 39.26 0.46
CA GLU A 46 -4.28 39.39 1.84
C GLU A 46 -5.37 38.36 2.18
N ILE A 47 -6.39 38.19 1.33
CA ILE A 47 -7.43 37.19 1.58
C ILE A 47 -6.84 35.77 1.57
N ASN A 48 -5.93 35.47 0.65
CA ASN A 48 -5.27 34.17 0.58
C ASN A 48 -4.46 33.87 1.85
N LYS A 49 -3.76 34.87 2.40
CA LYS A 49 -3.05 34.73 3.69
C LYS A 49 -4.01 34.37 4.83
N LYS A 50 -5.18 35.02 4.90
CA LYS A 50 -6.21 34.77 5.93
C LYS A 50 -6.87 33.38 5.79
N LEU A 51 -7.03 32.89 4.56
CA LEU A 51 -7.70 31.62 4.27
C LEU A 51 -6.75 30.42 4.17
N LEU A 52 -5.44 30.63 4.28
CA LEU A 52 -4.44 29.61 3.93
C LEU A 52 -4.60 28.29 4.71
N CYS A 53 -4.97 28.37 6.00
CA CYS A 53 -5.17 27.22 6.88
C CYS A 53 -6.62 26.69 6.89
N GLN A 54 -7.54 27.37 6.20
CA GLN A 54 -8.95 27.01 6.18
C GLN A 54 -9.23 25.86 5.20
N THR A 55 -10.17 24.99 5.57
CA THR A 55 -10.54 23.78 4.80
C THR A 55 -12.05 23.60 4.61
N ASN A 56 -12.88 24.38 5.31
CA ASN A 56 -14.34 24.35 5.24
C ASN A 56 -14.86 25.73 4.82
N PHE A 57 -15.70 25.77 3.80
CA PHE A 57 -16.27 26.98 3.22
C PHE A 57 -17.79 26.86 3.02
N LYS A 58 -18.47 25.95 3.73
CA LYS A 58 -19.91 25.71 3.58
C LYS A 58 -20.77 26.97 3.73
N ASP A 59 -20.37 27.87 4.62
CA ASP A 59 -21.12 29.08 4.94
C ASP A 59 -20.91 30.21 3.93
N TYR A 60 -19.88 30.14 3.09
CA TYR A 60 -19.76 31.05 1.95
C TYR A 60 -21.01 30.90 1.07
N SER A 61 -21.64 31.98 0.62
CA SER A 61 -22.87 31.87 -0.16
C SER A 61 -22.60 31.44 -1.61
N SER A 62 -23.59 30.80 -2.25
CA SER A 62 -23.52 30.48 -3.69
C SER A 62 -23.45 31.73 -4.56
N GLU A 63 -24.17 32.79 -4.17
CA GLU A 63 -24.13 34.09 -4.84
C GLU A 63 -22.74 34.73 -4.76
N GLY A 64 -22.14 34.73 -3.57
CA GLY A 64 -20.78 35.23 -3.37
C GLY A 64 -19.76 34.46 -4.22
N ARG A 65 -19.86 33.13 -4.26
CA ARG A 65 -19.02 32.28 -5.14
C ARG A 65 -19.17 32.69 -6.59
N LEU A 66 -20.40 32.75 -7.09
CA LEU A 66 -20.67 33.03 -8.50
C LEU A 66 -20.18 34.43 -8.89
N SER A 67 -20.43 35.43 -8.05
CA SER A 67 -19.97 36.81 -8.24
C SER A 67 -18.45 36.91 -8.36
N LEU A 68 -17.72 36.29 -7.42
CA LEU A 68 -16.27 36.22 -7.45
C LEU A 68 -15.74 35.49 -8.69
N MET A 69 -16.34 34.35 -9.02
CA MET A 69 -15.88 33.51 -10.12
C MET A 69 -16.17 34.13 -11.48
N ASN A 70 -17.27 34.87 -11.64
CA ASN A 70 -17.55 35.66 -12.83
C ASN A 70 -16.48 36.74 -13.04
N PHE A 71 -16.10 37.45 -11.98
CA PHE A 71 -14.99 38.41 -12.03
C PHE A 71 -13.68 37.73 -12.45
N ILE A 72 -13.30 36.61 -11.81
CA ILE A 72 -12.07 35.90 -12.16
C ILE A 72 -12.13 35.41 -13.62
N ASN A 73 -13.23 34.81 -14.06
CA ASN A 73 -13.39 34.29 -15.42
C ASN A 73 -13.24 35.39 -16.49
N ALA A 74 -13.77 36.58 -16.20
CA ALA A 74 -13.71 37.74 -17.11
C ALA A 74 -12.30 38.38 -17.21
N HIS A 75 -11.47 38.25 -16.17
CA HIS A 75 -10.22 39.02 -16.05
C HIS A 75 -8.93 38.19 -16.00
N ILE A 76 -8.97 36.93 -15.56
CA ILE A 76 -7.76 36.13 -15.34
C ILE A 76 -6.90 35.99 -16.60
N HIS A 77 -7.54 35.86 -17.77
CA HIS A 77 -6.88 35.66 -19.06
C HIS A 77 -6.34 36.95 -19.70
N LYS A 78 -6.74 38.12 -19.19
CA LYS A 78 -6.47 39.40 -19.82
C LYS A 78 -5.00 39.81 -19.65
N LYS A 79 -4.41 40.39 -20.71
CA LYS A 79 -3.03 40.91 -20.71
C LYS A 79 -2.72 41.93 -19.60
N TYR A 80 -3.71 42.72 -19.15
CA TYR A 80 -3.50 43.69 -18.07
C TYR A 80 -3.47 43.04 -16.67
N THR A 81 -3.86 41.78 -16.54
CA THR A 81 -3.78 41.03 -15.29
C THR A 81 -2.35 40.52 -15.17
N SER A 82 -1.59 41.02 -14.18
CA SER A 82 -0.19 40.61 -13.99
C SER A 82 -0.07 39.14 -13.59
N SER A 83 1.08 38.51 -13.89
CA SER A 83 1.40 37.13 -13.47
C SER A 83 1.20 36.90 -11.97
N LEU A 84 1.53 37.89 -11.13
CA LEU A 84 1.35 37.83 -9.68
C LEU A 84 -0.13 37.82 -9.28
N LEU A 85 -0.95 38.71 -9.85
CA LEU A 85 -2.38 38.73 -9.58
C LEU A 85 -3.05 37.44 -10.06
N ARG A 86 -2.70 36.98 -11.27
CA ARG A 86 -3.19 35.73 -11.84
C ARG A 86 -2.89 34.54 -10.92
N ALA A 87 -1.66 34.45 -10.41
CA ALA A 87 -1.28 33.41 -9.46
C ALA A 87 -2.11 33.48 -8.15
N GLU A 88 -2.38 34.67 -7.62
CA GLU A 88 -3.22 34.81 -6.41
C GLU A 88 -4.70 34.49 -6.67
N MET A 89 -5.24 34.80 -7.85
CA MET A 89 -6.58 34.36 -8.26
C MET A 89 -6.67 32.83 -8.29
N ILE A 90 -5.69 32.17 -8.93
CA ILE A 90 -5.61 30.70 -9.01
C ILE A 90 -5.45 30.07 -7.62
N LYS A 91 -4.63 30.68 -6.76
CA LYS A 91 -4.43 30.25 -5.38
C LYS A 91 -5.73 30.33 -4.57
N LEU A 92 -6.53 31.37 -4.76
CA LEU A 92 -7.83 31.50 -4.12
C LEU A 92 -8.78 30.38 -4.56
N ILE A 93 -8.88 30.12 -5.87
CA ILE A 93 -9.66 28.98 -6.41
C ILE A 93 -9.18 27.67 -5.76
N ARG A 94 -7.87 27.44 -5.71
CA ARG A 94 -7.27 26.25 -5.08
C ARG A 94 -7.65 26.10 -3.61
N ILE A 95 -7.60 27.18 -2.83
CA ILE A 95 -7.95 27.18 -1.40
C ILE A 95 -9.43 26.82 -1.23
N LEU A 96 -10.32 27.50 -1.95
CA LEU A 96 -11.77 27.26 -1.86
C LEU A 96 -12.17 25.84 -2.30
N SER A 97 -11.43 25.27 -3.25
CA SER A 97 -11.70 23.93 -3.81
C SER A 97 -11.32 22.75 -2.88
N ARG A 98 -10.82 23.04 -1.68
CA ARG A 98 -10.59 22.05 -0.62
C ARG A 98 -11.89 21.52 -0.02
N ASP A 99 -12.95 22.33 -0.08
CA ASP A 99 -14.30 21.93 0.32
C ASP A 99 -15.12 21.53 -0.91
N LYS A 100 -15.83 20.40 -0.82
CA LYS A 100 -16.69 19.90 -1.91
C LYS A 100 -18.04 20.62 -1.98
N PHE A 101 -18.43 21.38 -0.96
CA PHE A 101 -19.70 22.08 -0.94
C PHE A 101 -19.78 23.18 -2.01
N ASN A 102 -20.72 23.04 -2.95
CA ASN A 102 -20.90 23.93 -4.11
C ASN A 102 -19.62 24.19 -4.92
N VAL A 103 -18.71 23.23 -4.95
CA VAL A 103 -17.39 23.36 -5.59
C VAL A 103 -17.48 23.57 -7.11
N GLU A 104 -18.52 23.06 -7.76
CA GLU A 104 -18.73 23.24 -9.20
C GLU A 104 -18.88 24.72 -9.60
N LEU A 105 -19.36 25.58 -8.69
CA LEU A 105 -19.45 27.03 -8.92
C LEU A 105 -18.08 27.70 -9.05
N LEU A 106 -16.99 27.05 -8.64
CA LEU A 106 -15.61 27.53 -8.79
C LEU A 106 -15.02 27.24 -10.18
N TYR A 107 -15.71 26.45 -11.00
CA TYR A 107 -15.21 25.95 -12.27
C TYR A 107 -16.17 26.25 -13.42
N ILE A 108 -16.87 27.39 -13.33
CA ILE A 108 -17.77 27.88 -14.38
C ILE A 108 -17.02 28.24 -15.66
N ASP A 109 -17.76 28.26 -16.78
CA ASP A 109 -17.33 28.77 -18.07
C ASP A 109 -15.96 28.25 -18.54
N LYS A 110 -14.95 29.13 -18.59
CA LYS A 110 -13.61 28.86 -19.14
C LYS A 110 -12.55 28.65 -18.08
N ILE A 111 -12.90 28.71 -16.79
CA ILE A 111 -11.94 28.54 -15.68
C ILE A 111 -11.13 27.24 -15.80
N PRO A 112 -11.74 26.05 -16.05
CA PRO A 112 -10.96 24.83 -16.21
C PRO A 112 -9.95 24.91 -17.37
N GLN A 113 -10.35 25.49 -18.49
CA GLN A 113 -9.51 25.62 -19.69
C GLN A 113 -8.34 26.59 -19.46
N TYR A 114 -8.56 27.68 -18.73
CA TYR A 114 -7.48 28.57 -18.32
C TYR A 114 -6.46 27.83 -17.43
N LEU A 115 -6.93 27.06 -16.44
CA LEU A 115 -6.04 26.28 -15.56
C LEU A 115 -5.23 25.23 -16.34
N LEU A 116 -5.86 24.52 -17.29
CA LEU A 116 -5.18 23.56 -18.16
C LEU A 116 -4.14 24.23 -19.05
N PHE A 117 -4.46 25.40 -19.62
CA PHE A 117 -3.51 26.16 -20.43
C PHE A 117 -2.33 26.67 -19.59
N TYR A 118 -2.57 27.26 -18.42
CA TYR A 118 -1.51 27.74 -17.53
C TYR A 118 -0.63 26.63 -16.98
N ALA A 119 -1.18 25.41 -16.88
CA ALA A 119 -0.42 24.19 -16.59
C ALA A 119 0.30 23.60 -17.83
N HIS A 120 0.19 24.24 -19.00
CA HIS A 120 0.74 23.78 -20.28
C HIS A 120 0.21 22.41 -20.75
N PHE A 121 -1.02 22.06 -20.36
CA PHE A 121 -1.68 20.84 -20.83
C PHE A 121 -2.48 21.04 -22.13
N THR A 122 -2.67 22.29 -22.55
CA THR A 122 -3.27 22.65 -23.84
C THR A 122 -2.48 23.76 -24.51
N ASN A 123 -2.32 23.66 -25.84
CA ASN A 123 -1.75 24.75 -26.65
C ASN A 123 -2.81 25.80 -27.04
N TYR A 124 -4.08 25.39 -27.07
CA TYR A 124 -5.20 26.27 -27.34
C TYR A 124 -5.45 27.15 -26.11
N PHE A 125 -5.42 28.47 -26.33
CA PHE A 125 -5.90 29.43 -25.35
C PHE A 125 -7.34 29.82 -25.72
N PRO A 126 -8.29 29.83 -24.76
CA PRO A 126 -9.69 30.14 -25.05
C PRO A 126 -9.93 31.53 -25.67
N GLU A 127 -8.99 32.47 -25.53
CA GLU A 127 -9.12 33.89 -25.92
C GLU A 127 -7.87 34.33 -26.71
N GLU A 128 -7.70 33.82 -27.94
CA GLU A 128 -6.47 33.90 -28.78
C GLU A 128 -5.82 35.31 -28.88
N GLU A 129 -6.56 36.39 -28.66
CA GLU A 129 -6.11 37.78 -28.90
C GLU A 129 -5.53 38.54 -27.67
N GLU A 130 -5.49 37.96 -26.46
CA GLU A 130 -5.19 38.75 -25.23
C GLU A 130 -4.10 38.20 -24.30
N ILE A 131 -3.04 37.57 -24.83
CA ILE A 131 -1.99 36.95 -24.00
C ILE A 131 -0.80 37.90 -23.76
N GLU A 132 -0.39 38.02 -22.50
CA GLU A 132 1.00 38.31 -22.15
C GLU A 132 1.80 36.99 -22.29
N LYS A 133 2.67 36.86 -23.32
CA LYS A 133 3.43 35.61 -23.58
C LYS A 133 4.34 35.17 -22.41
N ASN A 134 4.46 36.01 -21.37
CA ASN A 134 5.40 35.88 -20.27
C ASN A 134 4.74 35.50 -18.93
N ASP A 135 3.71 34.64 -18.91
CA ASP A 135 3.30 34.04 -17.63
C ASP A 135 4.48 33.28 -17.00
N ASP A 136 4.76 33.59 -15.73
CA ASP A 136 5.94 33.11 -15.00
C ASP A 136 5.74 31.72 -14.38
N LYS A 137 6.85 31.13 -13.91
CA LYS A 137 6.90 29.88 -13.12
C LYS A 137 5.88 29.82 -11.98
N ILE A 138 5.52 30.96 -11.38
CA ILE A 138 4.56 31.02 -10.27
C ILE A 138 3.14 30.64 -10.72
N VAL A 139 2.68 31.15 -11.88
CA VAL A 139 1.34 30.87 -12.43
C VAL A 139 1.22 29.39 -12.77
N TYR A 140 2.26 28.83 -13.41
CA TYR A 140 2.35 27.40 -13.72
C TYR A 140 2.23 26.52 -12.47
N LEU A 141 3.04 26.80 -11.45
CA LEU A 141 3.05 26.01 -10.22
C LEU A 141 1.73 26.11 -9.45
N GLU A 142 1.12 27.30 -9.35
CA GLU A 142 -0.19 27.41 -8.70
C GLU A 142 -1.30 26.74 -9.52
N SER A 143 -1.21 26.73 -10.85
CA SER A 143 -2.16 26.02 -11.72
C SER A 143 -2.09 24.51 -11.51
N LEU A 144 -0.89 23.92 -11.49
CA LEU A 144 -0.71 22.49 -11.18
C LEU A 144 -1.32 22.14 -9.81
N LYS A 145 -1.04 22.94 -8.78
CA LYS A 145 -1.59 22.72 -7.44
C LYS A 145 -3.11 22.88 -7.41
N CYS A 146 -3.66 23.83 -8.17
CA CYS A 146 -5.10 24.06 -8.27
C CYS A 146 -5.80 22.88 -8.94
N LEU A 147 -5.22 22.38 -10.06
CA LEU A 147 -5.73 21.23 -10.79
C LEU A 147 -5.77 19.95 -9.94
N THR A 148 -4.85 19.79 -8.99
CA THR A 148 -4.91 18.67 -8.03
C THR A 148 -6.19 18.72 -7.20
N ASN A 149 -6.57 19.89 -6.69
CA ASN A 149 -7.79 20.04 -5.90
C ASN A 149 -9.02 19.93 -6.80
N SER A 150 -8.99 20.58 -7.98
CA SER A 150 -10.11 20.59 -8.92
C SER A 150 -10.48 19.21 -9.43
N PHE A 151 -9.49 18.41 -9.87
CA PHE A 151 -9.75 17.06 -10.35
C PHE A 151 -10.27 16.15 -9.26
N TYR A 152 -9.92 16.41 -8.00
CA TYR A 152 -10.41 15.61 -6.87
C TYR A 152 -11.86 15.94 -6.49
N SER A 153 -12.26 17.21 -6.59
CA SER A 153 -13.53 17.69 -6.05
C SER A 153 -14.61 18.02 -7.08
N SER A 154 -14.25 18.44 -8.29
CA SER A 154 -15.18 18.93 -9.32
C SER A 154 -15.29 18.01 -10.52
N LYS A 155 -16.53 17.63 -10.84
CA LYS A 155 -16.86 16.88 -12.05
C LYS A 155 -16.65 17.70 -13.32
N ILE A 156 -16.97 19.00 -13.30
CA ILE A 156 -16.73 19.91 -14.44
C ILE A 156 -15.24 19.94 -14.78
N SER A 157 -14.37 20.06 -13.76
CA SER A 157 -12.92 20.05 -13.98
C SER A 157 -12.39 18.68 -14.42
N GLN A 158 -12.98 17.57 -13.98
CA GLN A 158 -12.60 16.24 -14.48
C GLN A 158 -12.99 16.09 -15.96
N ASP A 159 -14.16 16.58 -16.34
CA ASP A 159 -14.69 16.45 -17.70
C ASP A 159 -13.98 17.37 -18.70
N SER A 160 -13.39 18.48 -18.24
CA SER A 160 -12.52 19.32 -19.08
C SER A 160 -11.23 18.61 -19.52
N VAL A 161 -10.84 17.51 -18.86
CA VAL A 161 -9.72 16.68 -19.30
C VAL A 161 -10.18 15.70 -20.38
N THR A 162 -9.90 16.07 -21.63
CA THR A 162 -10.09 15.20 -22.79
C THR A 162 -8.95 14.17 -22.90
N ASN A 163 -9.10 13.20 -23.82
CA ASN A 163 -8.05 12.23 -24.10
C ASN A 163 -6.75 12.91 -24.58
N ASP A 164 -6.85 13.97 -25.39
CA ASP A 164 -5.68 14.73 -25.84
C ASP A 164 -4.95 15.41 -24.66
N VAL A 165 -5.70 15.97 -23.71
CA VAL A 165 -5.13 16.57 -22.50
C VAL A 165 -4.43 15.50 -21.67
N ALA A 166 -5.06 14.34 -21.48
CA ALA A 166 -4.44 13.22 -20.77
C ALA A 166 -3.15 12.73 -21.44
N ALA A 167 -3.12 12.67 -22.78
CA ALA A 167 -1.93 12.34 -23.57
C ALA A 167 -0.82 13.37 -23.36
N VAL A 168 -1.15 14.66 -23.39
CA VAL A 168 -0.18 15.73 -23.14
C VAL A 168 0.41 15.62 -21.73
N ILE A 169 -0.42 15.35 -20.71
CA ILE A 169 0.05 15.17 -19.32
C ILE A 169 1.09 14.04 -19.24
N LEU A 170 0.81 12.85 -19.79
CA LEU A 170 1.76 11.72 -19.74
C LEU A 170 3.05 12.01 -20.52
N ARG A 171 2.96 12.64 -21.70
CA ARG A 171 4.13 13.01 -22.50
C ARG A 171 5.03 14.01 -21.77
N ILE A 172 4.45 15.01 -21.09
CA ILE A 172 5.22 15.95 -20.26
C ILE A 172 5.87 15.21 -19.08
N ILE A 173 5.16 14.30 -18.40
CA ILE A 173 5.74 13.50 -17.31
C ILE A 173 6.94 12.70 -17.82
N ARG A 174 6.84 12.05 -18.99
CA ARG A 174 7.95 11.34 -19.62
C ARG A 174 9.15 12.26 -19.87
N LEU A 175 8.94 13.43 -20.46
CA LEU A 175 10.02 14.39 -20.72
C LEU A 175 10.72 14.82 -19.43
N LEU A 176 9.95 15.17 -18.40
CA LEU A 176 10.48 15.53 -17.10
C LEU A 176 11.23 14.36 -16.44
N ALA A 177 10.74 13.13 -16.58
CA ALA A 177 11.39 11.93 -16.06
C ALA A 177 12.79 11.73 -16.66
N PHE A 178 12.91 11.89 -17.99
CA PHE A 178 14.20 11.84 -18.68
C PHE A 178 15.11 13.00 -18.28
N LYS A 179 14.57 14.21 -18.15
CA LYS A 179 15.36 15.37 -17.68
C LYS A 179 15.94 15.13 -16.29
N ILE A 180 15.13 14.61 -15.37
CA ILE A 180 15.60 14.24 -14.03
C ILE A 180 16.68 13.16 -14.12
N LEU A 181 16.47 12.12 -14.94
CA LEU A 181 17.47 11.07 -15.13
C LEU A 181 18.81 11.64 -15.62
N ASP A 182 18.77 12.55 -16.59
CA ASP A 182 19.96 13.21 -17.12
C ASP A 182 20.72 14.00 -16.05
N GLU A 183 20.00 14.79 -15.25
CA GLU A 183 20.61 15.55 -14.14
C GLU A 183 21.15 14.62 -13.04
N ILE A 184 20.46 13.52 -12.73
CA ILE A 184 20.95 12.49 -11.79
C ILE A 184 22.24 11.85 -12.31
N CYS A 185 22.26 11.41 -13.56
CA CYS A 185 23.43 10.79 -14.19
C CYS A 185 24.61 11.75 -14.22
N LYS A 186 24.38 13.02 -14.56
CA LYS A 186 25.39 14.08 -14.53
C LYS A 186 25.93 14.32 -13.11
N TYR A 187 25.03 14.43 -12.12
CA TYR A 187 25.40 14.68 -10.72
C TYR A 187 26.18 13.51 -10.09
N THR A 188 25.74 12.28 -10.34
CA THR A 188 26.32 11.05 -9.77
C THR A 188 27.47 10.47 -10.59
N LYS A 189 27.64 10.93 -11.84
CA LYS A 189 28.56 10.36 -12.85
C LYS A 189 28.26 8.90 -13.19
N VAL A 190 27.02 8.47 -13.00
CA VAL A 190 26.54 7.14 -13.37
C VAL A 190 26.19 7.12 -14.85
N VAL A 191 26.55 6.04 -15.54
CA VAL A 191 26.20 5.84 -16.95
C VAL A 191 24.68 5.83 -17.10
N LYS A 192 24.17 6.63 -18.03
CA LYS A 192 22.74 6.71 -18.33
C LYS A 192 22.24 5.35 -18.85
N PRO A 193 21.19 4.76 -18.26
CA PRO A 193 20.61 3.51 -18.75
C PRO A 193 20.00 3.73 -20.14
N VAL A 194 20.09 2.70 -21.00
CA VAL A 194 19.47 2.71 -22.32
C VAL A 194 17.99 2.37 -22.17
N ILE A 195 17.12 3.32 -22.55
CA ILE A 195 15.66 3.18 -22.47
C ILE A 195 15.10 3.49 -23.86
N ASN A 196 14.42 2.52 -24.47
CA ASN A 196 13.85 2.68 -25.80
C ASN A 196 12.62 3.60 -25.78
N ILE A 197 12.60 4.58 -26.68
CA ILE A 197 11.49 5.54 -26.88
C ILE A 197 11.06 5.65 -28.36
N GLU A 198 11.57 4.81 -29.26
CA GLU A 198 11.45 4.99 -30.72
C GLU A 198 9.99 5.00 -31.22
N GLU A 199 9.09 4.30 -30.52
CA GLU A 199 7.67 4.21 -30.90
C GLU A 199 6.80 5.33 -30.30
N LEU A 200 7.39 6.28 -29.60
CA LEU A 200 6.66 7.27 -28.82
C LEU A 200 6.60 8.65 -29.50
N PRO A 201 5.47 9.37 -29.40
CA PRO A 201 5.33 10.69 -30.03
C PRO A 201 6.34 11.71 -29.51
N SER A 202 6.94 12.50 -30.41
CA SER A 202 7.75 13.66 -30.02
C SER A 202 6.86 14.77 -29.42
N MET A 203 7.46 15.64 -28.63
CA MET A 203 6.78 16.79 -28.04
C MET A 203 7.74 17.98 -27.98
N ASP A 204 7.22 19.18 -28.24
CA ASP A 204 7.99 20.42 -28.11
C ASP A 204 8.33 20.68 -26.64
N ILE A 205 9.62 20.82 -26.36
CA ILE A 205 10.18 21.07 -25.03
C ILE A 205 10.42 22.57 -24.76
N SER A 206 10.07 23.46 -25.70
CA SER A 206 10.31 24.90 -25.58
C SER A 206 9.77 25.51 -24.28
N PHE A 207 8.65 25.01 -23.76
CA PHE A 207 8.06 25.48 -22.52
C PHE A 207 8.91 25.12 -21.27
N LEU A 208 9.67 24.03 -21.30
CA LEU A 208 10.55 23.64 -20.19
C LEU A 208 11.68 24.66 -20.01
N ASN A 209 12.21 25.18 -21.12
CA ASN A 209 13.22 26.24 -21.12
C ASN A 209 12.68 27.51 -20.44
N LYS A 210 11.40 27.85 -20.65
CA LYS A 210 10.75 29.05 -20.09
C LYS A 210 10.75 29.09 -18.56
N PHE A 211 10.73 27.92 -17.91
CA PHE A 211 10.67 27.81 -16.46
C PHE A 211 12.06 27.74 -15.79
N ASN A 212 13.13 27.96 -16.55
CA ASN A 212 14.52 27.73 -16.13
C ASN A 212 14.71 26.32 -15.54
N LEU A 213 13.99 25.33 -16.08
CA LEU A 213 14.18 23.93 -15.72
C LEU A 213 15.44 23.32 -16.37
N ASP A 214 16.10 24.10 -17.25
CA ASP A 214 17.30 23.69 -17.98
C ASP A 214 18.57 24.49 -17.63
N LEU A 215 18.51 25.51 -16.76
CA LEU A 215 19.69 26.34 -16.46
C LEU A 215 20.55 25.75 -15.32
N PRO A 216 21.74 25.18 -15.60
CA PRO A 216 22.85 25.39 -14.68
C PRO A 216 23.12 26.89 -14.67
N ASN A 217 23.15 27.53 -13.49
CA ASN A 217 23.52 28.93 -13.36
C ASN A 217 24.93 29.15 -13.95
N SER A 218 25.03 29.49 -15.23
CA SER A 218 26.21 30.15 -15.78
C SER A 218 26.08 31.64 -15.49
N ILE A 219 26.04 31.99 -14.20
CA ILE A 219 26.46 33.32 -13.76
C ILE A 219 27.96 33.17 -13.51
N GLU A 220 28.74 33.52 -14.54
CA GLU A 220 30.17 33.74 -14.40
C GLU A 220 30.38 34.77 -13.27
N GLY A 221 31.05 34.37 -12.19
CA GLY A 221 31.43 35.30 -11.12
C GLY A 221 30.71 35.10 -9.79
N SER A 222 30.87 33.93 -9.18
CA SER A 222 31.05 33.74 -7.74
C SER A 222 31.19 32.23 -7.48
N ASN A 223 31.86 31.83 -6.40
CA ASN A 223 32.05 30.43 -5.98
C ASN A 223 30.70 29.75 -5.64
N PHE A 224 29.80 29.61 -6.61
CA PHE A 224 28.53 28.91 -6.49
C PHE A 224 28.80 27.41 -6.47
N ASP A 225 28.36 26.76 -5.40
CA ASP A 225 28.43 25.31 -5.26
C ASP A 225 27.51 24.65 -6.29
N THR A 226 28.09 24.26 -7.43
CA THR A 226 27.39 23.65 -8.58
C THR A 226 26.57 22.43 -8.16
N LYS A 227 27.08 21.64 -7.21
CA LYS A 227 26.39 20.46 -6.66
C LYS A 227 25.07 20.83 -5.98
N LYS A 228 25.04 21.95 -5.23
CA LYS A 228 23.83 22.43 -4.55
C LYS A 228 22.79 22.91 -5.56
N SER A 229 23.23 23.50 -6.67
CA SER A 229 22.36 23.91 -7.78
C SER A 229 21.69 22.71 -8.46
N ASP A 230 22.48 21.68 -8.80
CA ASP A 230 21.97 20.48 -9.49
C ASP A 230 20.93 19.73 -8.63
N ILE A 231 21.20 19.55 -7.34
CA ILE A 231 20.23 18.92 -6.41
C ILE A 231 18.94 19.71 -6.30
N ASN A 232 19.02 21.05 -6.22
CA ASN A 232 17.82 21.90 -6.16
C ASN A 232 16.97 21.80 -7.42
N LEU A 233 17.61 21.73 -8.59
CA LEU A 233 16.90 21.51 -9.85
C LEU A 233 16.20 20.15 -9.87
N ILE A 234 16.91 19.09 -9.50
CA ILE A 234 16.36 17.73 -9.39
C ILE A 234 15.14 17.73 -8.46
N ASN A 235 15.23 18.33 -7.27
CA ASN A 235 14.11 18.40 -6.32
C ASN A 235 12.90 19.16 -6.87
N ASN A 236 13.12 20.31 -7.51
CA ASN A 236 12.04 21.09 -8.10
C ASN A 236 11.30 20.31 -9.21
N LEU A 237 12.05 19.57 -10.05
CA LEU A 237 11.47 18.73 -11.09
C LEU A 237 10.64 17.58 -10.49
N HIS A 238 11.13 16.96 -9.41
CA HIS A 238 10.36 15.93 -8.70
C HIS A 238 9.06 16.48 -8.11
N ASP A 239 9.07 17.67 -7.52
CA ASP A 239 7.86 18.31 -6.98
C ASP A 239 6.81 18.56 -8.09
N ILE A 240 7.26 18.95 -9.30
CA ILE A 240 6.39 19.11 -10.48
C ILE A 240 5.82 17.76 -10.92
N ILE A 241 6.67 16.75 -11.14
CA ILE A 241 6.22 15.41 -11.54
C ILE A 241 5.26 14.82 -10.51
N PHE A 242 5.48 15.06 -9.20
CA PHE A 242 4.58 14.60 -8.14
C PHE A 242 3.16 15.15 -8.33
N LEU A 243 3.02 16.45 -8.59
CA LEU A 243 1.71 17.06 -8.83
C LEU A 243 1.05 16.46 -10.09
N MET A 244 1.82 16.29 -11.16
CA MET A 244 1.32 15.74 -12.42
C MET A 244 0.89 14.27 -12.29
N LEU A 245 1.69 13.42 -11.64
CA LEU A 245 1.32 12.04 -11.37
C LEU A 245 0.12 11.96 -10.42
N LYS A 246 -0.02 12.92 -9.50
CA LYS A 246 -1.24 13.02 -8.67
C LYS A 246 -2.48 13.37 -9.51
N HIS A 247 -2.35 14.20 -10.55
CA HIS A 247 -3.42 14.41 -11.53
C HIS A 247 -3.79 13.10 -12.22
N VAL A 248 -2.80 12.37 -12.74
CA VAL A 248 -3.00 11.06 -13.40
C VAL A 248 -3.66 10.06 -12.46
N PHE A 249 -3.25 10.00 -11.19
CA PHE A 249 -3.85 9.12 -10.19
C PHE A 249 -5.34 9.43 -9.98
N ILE A 250 -5.68 10.70 -9.74
CA ILE A 250 -7.07 11.12 -9.53
C ILE A 250 -7.90 10.84 -10.78
N LEU A 251 -7.39 11.23 -11.95
CA LEU A 251 -8.09 11.04 -13.22
C LEU A 251 -8.25 9.57 -13.58
N SER A 252 -7.26 8.71 -13.30
CA SER A 252 -7.35 7.26 -13.53
C SER A 252 -8.50 6.62 -12.72
N PHE A 253 -8.77 7.10 -11.50
CA PHE A 253 -9.91 6.60 -10.73
C PHE A 253 -11.25 6.96 -11.37
N HIS A 254 -11.38 8.19 -11.85
CA HIS A 254 -12.65 8.71 -12.40
C HIS A 254 -12.90 8.32 -13.85
N LYS A 255 -11.83 8.24 -14.67
CA LYS A 255 -11.90 8.02 -16.12
C LYS A 255 -11.81 6.54 -16.49
N SER A 256 -11.12 5.67 -15.72
CA SER A 256 -10.97 4.25 -16.10
C SER A 256 -12.28 3.46 -16.14
N LYS A 257 -13.34 3.97 -15.52
CA LYS A 257 -14.69 3.41 -15.61
C LYS A 257 -15.46 3.84 -16.87
N GLN A 258 -14.93 4.81 -17.62
CA GLN A 258 -15.58 5.38 -18.80
C GLN A 258 -15.10 4.68 -20.07
N PRO A 259 -15.99 4.47 -21.06
CA PRO A 259 -15.59 3.94 -22.36
C PRO A 259 -14.62 4.91 -23.05
N ASN A 260 -13.68 4.38 -23.83
CA ASN A 260 -12.70 5.14 -24.62
C ASN A 260 -11.76 6.04 -23.80
N ASN A 261 -11.52 5.73 -22.53
CA ASN A 261 -10.56 6.46 -21.71
C ASN A 261 -9.13 6.32 -22.26
N TYR A 262 -8.40 7.43 -22.38
CA TYR A 262 -7.02 7.41 -22.86
C TYR A 262 -6.09 6.52 -22.04
N PHE A 263 -6.21 6.49 -20.70
CA PHE A 263 -5.27 5.78 -19.84
C PHE A 263 -5.23 4.25 -20.02
N VAL A 264 -6.23 3.66 -20.71
CA VAL A 264 -6.28 2.22 -21.02
C VAL A 264 -5.85 1.89 -22.46
N THR A 265 -5.43 2.91 -23.22
CA THR A 265 -4.97 2.75 -24.60
C THR A 265 -3.53 2.24 -24.66
N GLU A 266 -3.17 1.59 -25.76
CA GLU A 266 -1.81 1.11 -26.00
C GLU A 266 -0.79 2.26 -25.95
N GLU A 267 -1.16 3.44 -26.48
CA GLU A 267 -0.31 4.63 -26.46
C GLU A 267 0.01 5.06 -25.01
N ALA A 268 -1.01 5.20 -24.16
CA ALA A 268 -0.82 5.58 -22.77
C ALA A 268 0.02 4.54 -22.01
N LEU A 269 -0.16 3.25 -22.29
CA LEU A 269 0.59 2.18 -21.63
C LEU A 269 2.06 2.16 -22.06
N LYS A 270 2.39 2.52 -23.31
CA LYS A 270 3.79 2.76 -23.73
C LYS A 270 4.41 3.93 -22.96
N GLU A 271 3.65 5.01 -22.72
CA GLU A 271 4.12 6.11 -21.87
C GLU A 271 4.41 5.64 -20.45
N PHE A 272 3.45 4.95 -19.81
CA PHE A 272 3.64 4.40 -18.46
C PHE A 272 4.83 3.45 -18.38
N GLN A 273 5.02 2.58 -19.37
CA GLN A 273 6.14 1.64 -19.42
C GLN A 273 7.49 2.37 -19.45
N VAL A 274 7.64 3.37 -20.33
CA VAL A 274 8.89 4.13 -20.44
C VAL A 274 9.15 4.96 -19.19
N ILE A 275 8.13 5.65 -18.67
CA ILE A 275 8.19 6.39 -17.40
C ILE A 275 8.64 5.46 -16.26
N GLY A 276 8.04 4.27 -16.18
CA GLY A 276 8.39 3.27 -15.16
C GLY A 276 9.82 2.77 -15.29
N LYS A 277 10.30 2.47 -16.51
CA LYS A 277 11.69 2.06 -16.79
C LYS A 277 12.71 3.13 -16.42
N VAL A 278 12.38 4.40 -16.61
CA VAL A 278 13.21 5.52 -16.15
C VAL A 278 13.35 5.47 -14.63
N PHE A 279 12.23 5.37 -13.90
CA PHE A 279 12.21 5.41 -12.44
C PHE A 279 12.68 4.14 -11.76
N SER A 280 12.56 2.98 -12.40
CA SER A 280 13.06 1.70 -11.89
C SER A 280 14.54 1.46 -12.18
N SER A 281 15.18 2.33 -12.96
CA SER A 281 16.59 2.17 -13.31
C SER A 281 17.53 2.34 -12.11
N TYR A 282 18.64 1.60 -12.13
CA TYR A 282 19.70 1.67 -11.10
C TYR A 282 20.25 3.09 -10.88
N ALA A 283 20.21 3.96 -11.90
CA ALA A 283 20.71 5.32 -11.83
C ALA A 283 19.97 6.17 -10.78
N TYR A 284 18.66 5.98 -10.63
CA TYR A 284 17.87 6.71 -9.62
C TYR A 284 18.32 6.37 -8.19
N TYR A 285 18.67 5.11 -7.93
CA TYR A 285 18.98 4.60 -6.59
C TYR A 285 20.44 4.83 -6.18
N ASN A 286 21.36 5.03 -7.13
CA ASN A 286 22.77 5.31 -6.83
C ASN A 286 23.04 6.68 -6.17
N SER A 287 22.04 7.55 -6.08
CA SER A 287 22.29 8.98 -5.90
C SER A 287 22.20 9.51 -4.46
N ASN A 288 21.64 8.78 -3.49
CA ASN A 288 21.20 9.35 -2.20
C ASN A 288 20.35 10.64 -2.33
N VAL A 289 19.92 11.03 -3.54
CA VAL A 289 19.03 12.17 -3.79
C VAL A 289 17.62 11.80 -3.32
N TRP A 290 17.31 10.50 -3.38
CA TRP A 290 16.01 9.90 -3.12
C TRP A 290 15.56 9.77 -1.63
N PRO A 291 16.42 9.41 -0.64
CA PRO A 291 15.95 8.91 0.67
C PRO A 291 15.29 9.92 1.61
N LYS A 292 14.91 11.13 1.18
CA LYS A 292 14.48 12.18 2.13
C LYS A 292 12.99 12.50 2.20
N LYS A 293 12.12 11.88 1.40
CA LYS A 293 10.65 12.05 1.54
C LYS A 293 9.84 10.80 1.14
N PHE A 294 9.57 9.92 2.10
CA PHE A 294 8.81 8.67 1.91
C PHE A 294 7.32 8.87 1.58
N THR A 295 6.66 9.84 2.20
CA THR A 295 5.20 9.99 2.14
C THR A 295 4.69 10.74 0.89
N ASN A 296 5.58 11.46 0.21
CA ASN A 296 5.25 12.34 -0.93
C ASN A 296 6.09 12.02 -2.17
N ASN A 297 6.42 10.74 -2.38
CA ASN A 297 7.17 10.38 -3.57
C ASN A 297 6.23 10.33 -4.81
N PRO A 298 6.67 10.81 -5.99
CA PRO A 298 5.87 10.75 -7.21
C PRO A 298 5.48 9.31 -7.61
N TRP A 299 6.26 8.30 -7.21
CA TRP A 299 6.09 6.91 -7.67
C TRP A 299 4.90 6.21 -7.04
N SER A 300 4.56 6.55 -5.80
CA SER A 300 3.32 6.12 -5.16
C SER A 300 2.12 6.50 -6.05
N GLN A 301 2.14 7.71 -6.61
CA GLN A 301 1.09 8.16 -7.52
C GLN A 301 1.13 7.41 -8.86
N TYR A 302 2.32 7.13 -9.41
CA TYR A 302 2.49 6.28 -10.60
C TYR A 302 1.87 4.89 -10.42
N PHE A 303 2.26 4.17 -9.36
CA PHE A 303 1.76 2.82 -9.10
C PHE A 303 0.27 2.80 -8.76
N ARG A 304 -0.22 3.77 -7.99
CA ARG A 304 -1.65 3.90 -7.72
C ARG A 304 -2.47 4.19 -8.98
N SER A 305 -1.91 4.95 -9.92
CA SER A 305 -2.54 5.17 -11.23
C SER A 305 -2.68 3.85 -11.98
N LEU A 306 -1.61 3.07 -12.07
CA LEU A 306 -1.65 1.75 -12.71
C LEU A 306 -2.59 0.78 -11.98
N PHE A 307 -2.59 0.77 -10.64
CA PHE A 307 -3.51 -0.04 -9.85
C PHE A 307 -4.97 0.30 -10.15
N ASN A 308 -5.32 1.60 -10.23
CA ASN A 308 -6.66 2.04 -10.64
C ASN A 308 -6.99 1.62 -12.07
N ILE A 309 -6.05 1.79 -13.00
CA ILE A 309 -6.22 1.39 -14.40
C ILE A 309 -6.55 -0.11 -14.48
N TYR A 310 -5.75 -0.97 -13.86
CA TYR A 310 -5.98 -2.41 -13.93
C TYR A 310 -7.25 -2.89 -13.21
N ASN A 311 -7.57 -2.34 -12.04
CA ASN A 311 -8.70 -2.81 -11.24
C ASN A 311 -10.05 -2.21 -11.64
N LEU A 312 -10.07 -1.11 -12.39
CA LEU A 312 -11.31 -0.43 -12.79
C LEU A 312 -11.61 -0.52 -14.28
N SER A 313 -10.72 -1.11 -15.07
CA SER A 313 -10.90 -1.30 -16.52
C SER A 313 -11.95 -2.35 -16.86
N ASP A 314 -12.55 -2.19 -18.03
CA ASP A 314 -13.45 -3.19 -18.61
C ASP A 314 -12.69 -4.35 -19.29
N ALA A 315 -13.42 -5.38 -19.70
CA ALA A 315 -12.85 -6.58 -20.31
C ALA A 315 -12.09 -6.31 -21.62
N ASN A 316 -12.56 -5.35 -22.43
CA ASN A 316 -11.91 -4.99 -23.70
C ASN A 316 -10.56 -4.32 -23.46
N SER A 317 -10.52 -3.39 -22.50
CA SER A 317 -9.31 -2.70 -22.06
C SER A 317 -8.29 -3.68 -21.46
N MET A 318 -8.77 -4.74 -20.80
CA MET A 318 -7.91 -5.75 -20.19
C MET A 318 -7.06 -6.52 -21.21
N GLU A 319 -7.55 -6.72 -22.44
CA GLU A 319 -6.75 -7.33 -23.51
C GLU A 319 -5.51 -6.49 -23.85
N VAL A 320 -5.68 -5.17 -23.95
CA VAL A 320 -4.59 -4.22 -24.19
C VAL A 320 -3.65 -4.18 -22.99
N LEU A 321 -4.19 -4.07 -21.77
CA LEU A 321 -3.41 -4.04 -20.54
C LEU A 321 -2.50 -5.26 -20.38
N ASN A 322 -3.02 -6.46 -20.68
CA ASN A 322 -2.28 -7.70 -20.57
C ASN A 322 -1.03 -7.75 -21.46
N LYS A 323 -0.97 -6.99 -22.57
CA LYS A 323 0.24 -6.86 -23.41
C LYS A 323 1.40 -6.19 -22.68
N PHE A 324 1.12 -5.35 -21.68
CA PHE A 324 2.13 -4.58 -20.94
C PHE A 324 2.44 -5.17 -19.55
N ARG A 325 1.62 -6.11 -19.08
CA ARG A 325 1.68 -6.68 -17.73
C ARG A 325 3.07 -7.18 -17.35
N GLU A 326 3.74 -7.95 -18.21
CA GLU A 326 5.09 -8.47 -17.91
C GLU A 326 6.08 -7.33 -17.65
N SER A 327 6.14 -6.33 -18.52
CA SER A 327 7.04 -5.20 -18.33
C SER A 327 6.71 -4.36 -17.09
N LEU A 328 5.44 -4.25 -16.71
CA LEU A 328 5.06 -3.54 -15.49
C LEU A 328 5.41 -4.35 -14.23
N ILE A 329 5.29 -5.68 -14.28
CA ILE A 329 5.75 -6.57 -13.22
C ILE A 329 7.28 -6.44 -13.03
N GLU A 330 8.05 -6.34 -14.11
CA GLU A 330 9.50 -6.08 -14.05
C GLU A 330 9.81 -4.74 -13.37
N ILE A 331 9.11 -3.67 -13.74
CA ILE A 331 9.26 -2.34 -13.12
C ILE A 331 8.97 -2.38 -11.62
N CYS A 332 7.91 -3.08 -11.21
CA CYS A 332 7.59 -3.32 -9.79
C CYS A 332 8.74 -4.07 -9.10
N ALA A 333 9.24 -5.14 -9.72
CA ALA A 333 10.30 -5.95 -9.15
C ALA A 333 11.59 -5.15 -8.96
N ASP A 334 12.01 -4.41 -9.98
CA ASP A 334 13.20 -3.55 -9.93
C ASP A 334 13.09 -2.49 -8.81
N ILE A 335 11.94 -1.84 -8.68
CA ILE A 335 11.73 -0.81 -7.65
C ILE A 335 11.76 -1.41 -6.24
N ILE A 336 11.14 -2.56 -6.01
CA ILE A 336 11.19 -3.25 -4.71
C ILE A 336 12.64 -3.70 -4.41
N ASN A 337 13.30 -4.28 -5.40
CA ASN A 337 14.67 -4.77 -5.29
C ASN A 337 15.67 -3.66 -4.97
N TYR A 338 15.63 -2.52 -5.68
CA TYR A 338 16.51 -1.39 -5.38
C TYR A 338 16.06 -0.61 -4.12
N GLY A 339 14.76 -0.63 -3.81
CA GLY A 339 14.22 -0.10 -2.56
C GLY A 339 14.78 -0.76 -1.30
N SER A 340 15.17 -2.05 -1.37
CA SER A 340 15.75 -2.83 -0.26
C SER A 340 16.95 -2.20 0.45
N GLN A 341 17.65 -1.30 -0.24
CA GLN A 341 18.83 -0.60 0.29
C GLN A 341 18.49 0.49 1.30
N TYR A 342 17.21 0.85 1.38
CA TYR A 342 16.67 1.91 2.21
C TYR A 342 15.66 1.30 3.19
N PRO A 343 16.07 0.95 4.43
CA PRO A 343 15.24 0.24 5.40
C PRO A 343 13.86 0.87 5.67
N GLU A 344 13.76 2.17 5.48
CA GLU A 344 12.56 2.96 5.65
C GLU A 344 11.59 2.90 4.44
N ARG A 345 12.00 2.25 3.35
CA ARG A 345 11.18 1.97 2.16
C ARG A 345 10.56 0.57 2.22
N GLN A 346 9.26 0.51 1.98
CA GLN A 346 8.51 -0.75 1.86
C GLN A 346 7.96 -1.00 0.46
N GLU A 347 8.01 0.00 -0.44
CA GLU A 347 7.48 -0.06 -1.81
C GLU A 347 6.07 -0.65 -1.93
N GLN A 348 5.22 -0.36 -0.95
CA GLN A 348 3.92 -1.00 -0.81
C GLN A 348 2.98 -0.76 -2.01
N ASP A 349 3.02 0.41 -2.65
CA ASP A 349 2.20 0.65 -3.85
C ASP A 349 2.61 -0.25 -5.03
N ALA A 350 3.90 -0.61 -5.16
CA ALA A 350 4.37 -1.57 -6.14
C ALA A 350 3.93 -3.00 -5.79
N ILE A 351 3.99 -3.38 -4.51
CA ILE A 351 3.49 -4.66 -3.99
C ILE A 351 1.98 -4.81 -4.24
N ASN A 352 1.22 -3.74 -4.02
CA ASN A 352 -0.22 -3.71 -4.30
C ASN A 352 -0.52 -3.96 -5.78
N LEU A 353 0.31 -3.42 -6.69
CA LEU A 353 0.17 -3.68 -8.12
C LEU A 353 0.54 -5.14 -8.46
N LEU A 354 1.60 -5.70 -7.88
CA LEU A 354 1.93 -7.12 -8.05
C LEU A 354 0.81 -8.04 -7.54
N ALA A 355 0.14 -7.66 -6.45
CA ALA A 355 -0.99 -8.40 -5.89
C ALA A 355 -2.21 -8.45 -6.83
N ALA A 356 -2.28 -7.59 -7.85
CA ALA A 356 -3.29 -7.69 -8.92
C ALA A 356 -2.97 -8.80 -9.94
N PHE A 357 -1.76 -9.35 -9.94
CA PHE A 357 -1.29 -10.39 -10.89
C PHE A 357 -0.65 -11.61 -10.22
N PRO A 358 -1.21 -12.19 -9.14
CA PRO A 358 -0.53 -13.20 -8.33
C PRO A 358 -0.09 -14.44 -9.12
N ASP A 359 -0.81 -14.80 -10.20
CA ASP A 359 -0.49 -15.97 -11.00
C ASP A 359 0.52 -15.70 -12.14
N HIS A 360 0.95 -14.44 -12.35
CA HIS A 360 1.83 -14.04 -13.46
C HIS A 360 3.21 -13.54 -13.02
N ILE A 361 3.49 -13.52 -11.72
CA ILE A 361 4.70 -12.94 -11.15
C ILE A 361 5.86 -13.94 -10.98
N ALA A 362 5.66 -15.21 -11.30
CA ALA A 362 6.65 -16.26 -11.04
C ALA A 362 8.01 -16.01 -11.72
N PHE A 363 7.99 -15.40 -12.91
CA PHE A 363 9.20 -15.17 -13.71
C PHE A 363 10.18 -14.16 -13.08
N ILE A 364 9.75 -13.39 -12.08
CA ILE A 364 10.64 -12.47 -11.36
C ILE A 364 11.65 -13.23 -10.48
N VAL A 365 11.30 -14.46 -10.05
CA VAL A 365 12.24 -15.38 -9.40
C VAL A 365 13.01 -16.09 -10.50
N ARG A 366 14.12 -15.49 -10.91
CA ARG A 366 14.95 -15.97 -12.00
C ARG A 366 16.34 -16.36 -11.52
N LYS A 367 16.97 -17.27 -12.25
CA LYS A 367 18.37 -17.62 -12.05
C LYS A 367 19.25 -16.44 -12.45
N VAL A 368 20.26 -16.16 -11.64
CA VAL A 368 21.25 -15.10 -11.90
C VAL A 368 22.38 -15.70 -12.73
N ASP A 369 22.38 -15.43 -14.03
CA ASP A 369 23.35 -15.97 -15.00
C ASP A 369 24.43 -14.93 -15.40
N TYR A 370 24.57 -13.84 -14.63
CA TYR A 370 25.56 -12.79 -14.85
C TYR A 370 26.31 -12.48 -13.54
N ILE A 371 27.52 -11.93 -13.67
CA ILE A 371 28.30 -11.45 -12.53
C ILE A 371 28.08 -9.94 -12.43
N PRO A 372 27.47 -9.43 -11.34
CA PRO A 372 27.30 -7.99 -11.17
C PRO A 372 28.66 -7.31 -11.04
N GLU A 373 28.76 -6.09 -11.56
CA GLU A 373 29.99 -5.30 -11.45
C GLU A 373 30.33 -5.04 -9.98
N LYS A 374 31.61 -5.13 -9.63
CA LYS A 374 32.07 -4.94 -8.25
C LYS A 374 31.79 -3.52 -7.76
N GLY A 375 31.16 -3.40 -6.61
CA GLY A 375 30.69 -2.15 -6.01
C GLY A 375 29.37 -1.64 -6.58
N SER A 376 28.78 -2.33 -7.56
CA SER A 376 27.48 -1.96 -8.11
C SER A 376 26.35 -2.18 -7.11
N ILE A 377 25.25 -1.45 -7.33
CA ILE A 377 24.03 -1.59 -6.55
C ILE A 377 23.46 -3.03 -6.64
N ASP A 378 23.62 -3.68 -7.78
CA ASP A 378 23.18 -5.07 -8.00
C ASP A 378 24.02 -6.07 -7.21
N GLU A 379 25.35 -5.89 -7.11
CA GLU A 379 26.20 -6.75 -6.28
C GLU A 379 25.77 -6.67 -4.80
N VAL A 380 25.63 -5.45 -4.27
CA VAL A 380 25.24 -5.21 -2.86
C VAL A 380 23.88 -5.81 -2.55
N ARG A 381 22.94 -5.69 -3.48
CA ARG A 381 21.60 -6.27 -3.35
C ARG A 381 21.64 -7.80 -3.39
N LEU A 382 22.28 -8.37 -4.41
CA LEU A 382 22.33 -9.82 -4.62
C LEU A 382 23.06 -10.55 -3.49
N GLN A 383 24.01 -9.92 -2.79
CA GLN A 383 24.60 -10.50 -1.57
C GLN A 383 23.57 -10.89 -0.51
N LYS A 384 22.42 -10.20 -0.45
CA LYS A 384 21.33 -10.49 0.50
C LYS A 384 20.26 -11.38 -0.11
N HIS A 385 20.05 -11.29 -1.42
CA HIS A 385 18.89 -11.85 -2.12
C HIS A 385 19.19 -13.14 -2.88
N LEU A 386 20.47 -13.47 -3.13
CA LEU A 386 20.85 -14.67 -3.87
C LEU A 386 20.69 -15.92 -3.00
N TRP A 387 19.88 -16.86 -3.45
CA TRP A 387 19.70 -18.17 -2.81
C TRP A 387 19.74 -19.27 -3.86
N ASN A 388 20.65 -20.25 -3.72
CA ASN A 388 20.86 -21.33 -4.69
C ASN A 388 20.99 -20.86 -6.16
N GLY A 389 21.58 -19.68 -6.38
CA GLY A 389 21.74 -19.08 -7.71
C GLY A 389 20.50 -18.36 -8.25
N PHE A 390 19.41 -18.28 -7.48
CA PHE A 390 18.20 -17.55 -7.84
C PHE A 390 18.11 -16.23 -7.08
N ASP A 391 17.57 -15.20 -7.75
CA ASP A 391 17.26 -13.92 -7.13
C ASP A 391 15.94 -14.01 -6.35
N MET A 392 16.03 -13.97 -5.02
CA MET A 392 14.89 -14.01 -4.11
C MET A 392 14.51 -12.64 -3.56
N GLY A 393 14.92 -11.55 -4.21
CA GLY A 393 14.74 -10.20 -3.65
C GLY A 393 13.30 -9.85 -3.29
N ILE A 394 12.33 -10.21 -4.14
CA ILE A 394 10.92 -9.94 -3.88
C ILE A 394 10.38 -10.78 -2.70
N PRO A 395 10.50 -12.13 -2.69
CA PRO A 395 10.12 -12.90 -1.50
C PRO A 395 10.82 -12.45 -0.22
N PHE A 396 12.13 -12.15 -0.29
CA PHE A 396 12.93 -11.69 0.85
C PHE A 396 12.36 -10.39 1.45
N GLU A 397 12.17 -9.35 0.63
CA GLU A 397 11.69 -8.05 1.14
C GLU A 397 10.25 -8.13 1.66
N ILE A 398 9.38 -8.92 1.01
CA ILE A 398 8.01 -9.10 1.49
C ILE A 398 7.97 -9.84 2.82
N MET A 399 8.75 -10.91 2.99
CA MET A 399 8.85 -11.61 4.27
C MET A 399 9.36 -10.70 5.39
N LYS A 400 10.35 -9.84 5.09
CA LYS A 400 10.86 -8.82 6.02
C LYS A 400 9.80 -7.78 6.39
N ILE A 401 8.97 -7.33 5.43
CA ILE A 401 7.83 -6.43 5.70
C ILE A 401 6.84 -7.10 6.67
N ILE A 402 6.42 -8.34 6.37
CA ILE A 402 5.50 -9.11 7.22
C ILE A 402 6.09 -9.29 8.63
N ASP A 403 7.38 -9.62 8.72
CA ASP A 403 8.07 -9.82 9.99
C ASP A 403 8.11 -8.55 10.86
N ASN A 404 8.30 -7.39 10.22
CA ASN A 404 8.30 -6.08 10.88
C ASN A 404 6.90 -5.64 11.32
N ILE A 405 5.85 -5.98 10.58
CA ILE A 405 4.46 -5.64 10.91
C ILE A 405 3.98 -6.43 12.14
N LEU A 406 4.32 -7.72 12.20
CA LEU A 406 3.83 -8.66 13.20
C LEU A 406 4.79 -8.72 14.41
N PRO A 407 4.40 -8.24 15.60
CA PRO A 407 5.30 -8.20 16.75
C PRO A 407 5.58 -9.61 17.29
N PRO A 408 6.79 -9.89 17.83
CA PRO A 408 7.02 -11.14 18.54
C PRO A 408 6.15 -11.23 19.80
N ILE A 409 5.77 -12.44 20.22
CA ILE A 409 5.22 -12.69 21.56
C ILE A 409 6.14 -13.68 22.27
N THR A 410 6.55 -13.30 23.47
CA THR A 410 7.19 -14.19 24.45
C THR A 410 6.27 -14.30 25.66
N ASP A 411 6.29 -15.43 26.37
CA ASP A 411 5.38 -15.73 27.49
C ASP A 411 5.19 -14.58 28.51
N ASP A 412 6.24 -13.77 28.74
CA ASP A 412 6.23 -12.64 29.67
C ASP A 412 5.38 -11.43 29.21
N GLN A 413 4.96 -11.37 27.94
CA GLN A 413 4.30 -10.19 27.33
C GLN A 413 2.83 -10.43 26.95
N SER A 414 2.14 -11.32 27.66
CA SER A 414 0.68 -11.31 27.60
C SER A 414 0.17 -9.92 28.04
N LYS A 415 -0.68 -9.28 27.21
CA LYS A 415 -1.71 -8.27 27.58
C LYS A 415 -1.66 -6.85 26.98
N ALA A 416 -0.85 -6.54 25.98
CA ALA A 416 -1.13 -5.34 25.18
C ALA A 416 -0.76 -5.52 23.72
N TYR A 417 -1.65 -6.12 22.93
CA TYR A 417 -1.59 -5.91 21.49
C TYR A 417 -1.84 -4.43 21.23
N VAL A 418 -0.79 -3.69 20.87
CA VAL A 418 -0.95 -2.33 20.35
C VAL A 418 -1.34 -2.50 18.89
N TYR A 419 -2.54 -2.02 18.53
CA TYR A 419 -2.98 -1.99 17.14
C TYR A 419 -1.91 -1.31 16.29
N ASN A 420 -1.33 -2.07 15.37
CA ASN A 420 -0.40 -1.54 14.37
C ASN A 420 -1.19 -1.29 13.09
N PRO A 421 -1.43 -0.03 12.66
CA PRO A 421 -2.17 0.24 11.43
C PRO A 421 -1.52 -0.37 10.17
N LEU A 422 -0.24 -0.75 10.24
CA LEU A 422 0.45 -1.44 9.14
C LEU A 422 -0.07 -2.87 8.90
N VAL A 423 -0.91 -3.44 9.77
CA VAL A 423 -1.56 -4.74 9.50
C VAL A 423 -2.42 -4.72 8.24
N GLU A 424 -2.94 -3.56 7.85
CA GLU A 424 -3.71 -3.36 6.61
C GLU A 424 -2.88 -3.63 5.35
N LEU A 425 -1.54 -3.71 5.46
CA LEU A 425 -0.65 -4.03 4.36
C LEU A 425 -0.48 -5.54 4.13
N LEU A 426 -0.81 -6.37 5.14
CA LEU A 426 -0.60 -7.82 5.09
C LEU A 426 -1.30 -8.52 3.91
N PRO A 427 -2.56 -8.17 3.54
CA PRO A 427 -3.25 -8.89 2.47
C PRO A 427 -2.52 -8.87 1.13
N ALA A 428 -2.02 -7.72 0.69
CA ALA A 428 -1.27 -7.60 -0.55
C ALA A 428 0.07 -8.36 -0.48
N ASN A 429 0.80 -8.20 0.63
CA ASN A 429 2.08 -8.88 0.86
C ASN A 429 1.92 -10.42 0.82
N LEU A 430 0.94 -10.96 1.55
CA LEU A 430 0.66 -12.40 1.56
C LEU A 430 0.17 -12.89 0.20
N THR A 431 -0.66 -12.13 -0.51
CA THR A 431 -1.14 -12.47 -1.85
C THR A 431 0.02 -12.65 -2.84
N VAL A 432 1.00 -11.75 -2.82
CA VAL A 432 2.20 -11.85 -3.67
C VAL A 432 3.04 -13.07 -3.30
N LEU A 433 3.30 -13.32 -2.01
CA LEU A 433 4.02 -14.53 -1.58
C LEU A 433 3.29 -15.82 -1.96
N ILE A 434 1.97 -15.86 -1.81
CA ILE A 434 1.13 -16.99 -2.22
C ILE A 434 1.29 -17.24 -3.73
N GLY A 435 1.17 -16.19 -4.56
CA GLY A 435 1.37 -16.26 -6.01
C GLY A 435 2.74 -16.83 -6.40
N LEU A 436 3.82 -16.29 -5.78
CA LEU A 436 5.18 -16.76 -6.00
C LEU A 436 5.37 -18.22 -5.56
N CYS A 437 4.91 -18.58 -4.36
CA CYS A 437 5.07 -19.94 -3.83
C CYS A 437 4.21 -20.97 -4.57
N ARG A 438 3.08 -20.55 -5.15
CA ARG A 438 2.22 -21.40 -5.98
C ARG A 438 2.89 -21.73 -7.31
N SER A 439 3.50 -20.73 -7.94
CA SER A 439 3.97 -20.82 -9.33
C SER A 439 5.48 -21.03 -9.49
N SER A 440 6.29 -20.75 -8.47
CA SER A 440 7.75 -21.01 -8.46
C SER A 440 8.12 -22.02 -7.37
N LYS A 441 8.76 -23.12 -7.79
CA LYS A 441 9.25 -24.16 -6.86
C LYS A 441 10.36 -23.59 -5.98
N GLU A 442 11.24 -22.79 -6.56
CA GLU A 442 12.40 -22.19 -5.93
C GLU A 442 11.97 -21.18 -4.88
N ALA A 443 11.03 -20.28 -5.22
CA ALA A 443 10.45 -19.35 -4.25
C ALA A 443 9.78 -20.10 -3.08
N ARG A 444 9.01 -21.16 -3.38
CA ARG A 444 8.38 -21.98 -2.33
C ARG A 444 9.40 -22.65 -1.42
N ARG A 445 10.51 -23.19 -1.95
CA ARG A 445 11.58 -23.81 -1.15
C ARG A 445 12.28 -22.77 -0.27
N TYR A 446 12.63 -21.63 -0.85
CA TYR A 446 13.24 -20.52 -0.12
C TYR A 446 12.33 -20.02 1.01
N CYS A 447 11.07 -19.68 0.71
CA CYS A 447 10.10 -19.24 1.72
C CYS A 447 9.84 -20.32 2.78
N ARG A 448 9.84 -21.60 2.42
CA ARG A 448 9.72 -22.70 3.38
C ARG A 448 10.90 -22.72 4.35
N GLU A 449 12.13 -22.60 3.87
CA GLU A 449 13.33 -22.60 4.74
C GLU A 449 13.31 -21.44 5.73
N VAL A 450 12.82 -20.27 5.32
CA VAL A 450 12.75 -19.07 6.17
C VAL A 450 11.55 -19.11 7.13
N ILE A 451 10.36 -19.46 6.63
CA ILE A 451 9.10 -19.39 7.39
C ILE A 451 8.90 -20.65 8.24
N LEU A 452 9.13 -21.83 7.68
CA LEU A 452 8.91 -23.15 8.30
C LEU A 452 10.22 -23.96 8.37
N PRO A 453 11.24 -23.46 9.08
CA PRO A 453 12.47 -24.24 9.28
C PRO A 453 12.15 -25.56 9.98
N PRO A 454 13.00 -26.60 9.87
CA PRO A 454 12.83 -27.82 10.63
C PRO A 454 12.61 -27.55 12.12
N LEU A 455 11.57 -28.14 12.68
CA LEU A 455 11.26 -27.99 14.10
C LEU A 455 12.37 -28.59 14.94
N THR A 456 12.71 -27.93 16.04
CA THR A 456 13.58 -28.42 17.11
C THR A 456 12.77 -28.82 18.33
N SER A 457 13.40 -29.50 19.29
CA SER A 457 12.77 -29.84 20.57
C SER A 457 12.28 -28.60 21.35
N LYS A 458 12.90 -27.44 21.15
CA LYS A 458 12.53 -26.16 21.78
C LYS A 458 11.26 -25.56 21.20
N ASP A 459 11.03 -25.75 19.90
CA ASP A 459 9.92 -25.16 19.17
C ASP A 459 8.55 -25.77 19.52
N VAL A 460 8.55 -26.88 20.25
CA VAL A 460 7.36 -27.61 20.72
C VAL A 460 7.18 -27.57 22.24
N GLN A 461 7.94 -26.75 22.97
CA GLN A 461 7.75 -26.57 24.42
C GLN A 461 6.64 -25.56 24.77
N GLN A 462 6.18 -24.80 23.77
CA GLN A 462 5.19 -23.75 23.90
C GLN A 462 4.27 -23.76 22.68
N ARG A 463 3.13 -23.07 22.78
CA ARG A 463 2.17 -23.02 21.68
C ARG A 463 2.81 -22.50 20.39
N PRO A 464 2.43 -23.03 19.23
CA PRO A 464 3.05 -22.68 17.95
C PRO A 464 2.80 -21.23 17.51
N ASP A 465 1.79 -20.54 18.05
CA ASP A 465 1.54 -19.11 17.83
C ASP A 465 2.38 -18.17 18.72
N ILE A 466 3.12 -18.73 19.68
CA ILE A 466 4.03 -18.00 20.58
C ILE A 466 5.46 -18.14 20.07
N GLY A 467 6.14 -17.02 19.88
CA GLY A 467 7.53 -16.98 19.44
C GLY A 467 7.84 -15.76 18.59
N LYS A 468 9.07 -15.76 18.05
CA LYS A 468 9.64 -14.65 17.28
C LYS A 468 9.68 -14.93 15.77
N GLY A 469 9.64 -16.20 15.36
CA GLY A 469 9.78 -16.57 13.97
C GLY A 469 8.52 -16.27 13.15
N LEU A 470 8.69 -16.17 11.82
CA LEU A 470 7.58 -15.98 10.90
C LEU A 470 6.53 -17.09 11.00
N ARG A 471 6.93 -18.35 11.25
CA ARG A 471 6.01 -19.44 11.63
C ARG A 471 5.03 -18.99 12.70
N ASN A 472 5.54 -18.55 13.85
CA ASN A 472 4.71 -18.23 15.01
C ASN A 472 3.78 -17.05 14.70
N LYS A 473 4.34 -16.01 14.08
CA LYS A 473 3.62 -14.79 13.70
C LYS A 473 2.47 -15.08 12.74
N LEU A 474 2.69 -15.94 11.73
CA LEU A 474 1.69 -16.33 10.75
C LEU A 474 0.61 -17.25 11.35
N ILE A 475 0.98 -18.19 12.22
CA ILE A 475 -0.01 -19.05 12.89
C ILE A 475 -0.93 -18.21 13.77
N ARG A 476 -0.37 -17.26 14.53
CA ARG A 476 -1.17 -16.33 15.34
C ARG A 476 -2.17 -15.53 14.50
N LEU A 477 -1.77 -15.11 13.30
CA LEU A 477 -2.63 -14.36 12.38
C LEU A 477 -3.88 -15.14 11.96
N ILE A 478 -3.81 -16.49 11.90
CA ILE A 478 -4.98 -17.34 11.62
C ILE A 478 -6.07 -17.18 12.70
N SER A 479 -5.67 -16.95 13.95
CA SER A 479 -6.58 -16.78 15.08
C SER A 479 -7.06 -15.33 15.26
N GLN A 480 -6.78 -14.44 14.30
CA GLN A 480 -7.13 -13.01 14.33
C GLN A 480 -7.91 -12.60 13.06
N PRO A 481 -9.12 -13.13 12.83
CA PRO A 481 -9.90 -12.89 11.63
C PRO A 481 -10.25 -11.40 11.40
N GLU A 482 -10.28 -10.59 12.46
CA GLU A 482 -10.48 -9.13 12.39
C GLU A 482 -9.41 -8.42 11.54
N LEU A 483 -8.24 -9.02 11.35
CA LEU A 483 -7.15 -8.48 10.55
C LEU A 483 -7.26 -8.81 9.04
N GLN A 484 -8.28 -9.56 8.62
CA GLN A 484 -8.55 -9.93 7.21
C GLN A 484 -7.38 -10.60 6.47
N ALA A 485 -6.44 -11.17 7.22
CA ALA A 485 -5.24 -11.82 6.69
C ALA A 485 -5.08 -13.26 7.23
N ASP A 486 -6.03 -13.74 8.02
CA ASP A 486 -6.13 -15.08 8.59
C ASP A 486 -6.14 -16.15 7.49
N ARG A 487 -7.03 -16.00 6.50
CA ARG A 487 -7.19 -16.95 5.38
C ARG A 487 -5.96 -17.00 4.49
N LEU A 488 -5.34 -15.84 4.23
CA LEU A 488 -4.12 -15.73 3.42
C LEU A 488 -2.92 -16.34 4.13
N SER A 489 -2.79 -16.12 5.44
CA SER A 489 -1.76 -16.75 6.26
C SER A 489 -1.88 -18.28 6.24
N ALA A 490 -3.10 -18.77 6.47
CA ALA A 490 -3.42 -20.18 6.45
C ALA A 490 -3.14 -20.82 5.07
N GLU A 491 -3.54 -20.15 3.98
CA GLU A 491 -3.26 -20.60 2.62
C GLU A 491 -1.75 -20.64 2.31
N LEU A 492 -1.00 -19.60 2.68
CA LEU A 492 0.45 -19.56 2.49
C LEU A 492 1.12 -20.74 3.20
N LEU A 493 0.82 -20.96 4.48
CA LEU A 493 1.36 -22.07 5.26
C LEU A 493 1.03 -23.43 4.62
N PHE A 494 -0.20 -23.59 4.11
CA PHE A 494 -0.60 -24.82 3.43
C PHE A 494 0.16 -25.03 2.12
N ILE A 495 0.41 -23.98 1.33
CA ILE A 495 1.23 -24.04 0.11
C ILE A 495 2.68 -24.40 0.45
N LEU A 496 3.28 -23.81 1.48
CA LEU A 496 4.63 -24.15 1.94
C LEU A 496 4.74 -25.61 2.39
N CYS A 497 3.65 -26.15 2.98
CA CYS A 497 3.47 -27.56 3.31
C CYS A 497 3.13 -28.45 2.11
N LYS A 498 3.27 -27.98 0.86
CA LYS A 498 2.91 -28.71 -0.38
C LYS A 498 1.46 -29.21 -0.38
N LYS A 499 0.54 -28.51 0.32
CA LYS A 499 -0.84 -28.91 0.54
C LYS A 499 -1.00 -30.27 1.27
N SER A 500 -0.01 -30.67 2.09
CA SER A 500 -0.07 -31.84 2.96
C SER A 500 -0.71 -31.48 4.31
N VAL A 501 -1.79 -32.17 4.67
CA VAL A 501 -2.49 -32.00 5.95
C VAL A 501 -1.62 -32.45 7.13
N PRO A 502 -0.97 -33.64 7.10
CA PRO A 502 -0.07 -34.05 8.18
C PRO A 502 1.06 -33.04 8.45
N ARG A 503 1.66 -32.47 7.39
CA ARG A 503 2.71 -31.45 7.55
C ARG A 503 2.17 -30.15 8.13
N LEU A 504 1.00 -29.71 7.68
CA LEU A 504 0.37 -28.52 8.25
C LEU A 504 0.10 -28.70 9.75
N ILE A 505 -0.44 -29.86 10.16
CA ILE A 505 -0.69 -30.18 11.57
C ILE A 505 0.61 -30.21 12.36
N LYS A 506 1.68 -30.85 11.85
CA LYS A 506 2.99 -30.87 12.49
C LYS A 506 3.50 -29.46 12.84
N TYR A 507 3.37 -28.51 11.91
CA TYR A 507 3.86 -27.15 12.11
C TYR A 507 2.91 -26.24 12.89
N THR A 508 1.61 -26.50 12.86
CA THR A 508 0.59 -25.55 13.37
C THR A 508 -0.25 -26.07 14.52
N GLY A 509 -0.34 -27.38 14.73
CA GLY A 509 -1.38 -28.02 15.54
C GLY A 509 -2.73 -28.02 14.83
N LEU A 510 -3.48 -29.13 14.95
CA LEU A 510 -4.80 -29.26 14.32
C LEU A 510 -5.75 -28.13 14.75
N GLY A 511 -5.72 -27.71 16.01
CA GLY A 511 -6.58 -26.64 16.53
C GLY A 511 -6.45 -25.32 15.78
N ASN A 512 -5.23 -24.91 15.42
CA ASN A 512 -4.99 -23.65 14.70
C ASN A 512 -5.36 -23.73 13.21
N CYS A 513 -5.43 -24.93 12.61
CA CYS A 513 -5.76 -25.10 11.20
C CYS A 513 -7.10 -25.81 10.94
N ALA A 514 -7.82 -26.27 11.96
CA ALA A 514 -9.06 -27.03 11.83
C ALA A 514 -10.13 -26.27 11.04
N GLY A 515 -10.28 -24.96 11.30
CA GLY A 515 -11.22 -24.11 10.55
C GLY A 515 -10.88 -24.02 9.06
N LEU A 516 -9.59 -23.91 8.71
CA LEU A 516 -9.12 -23.94 7.32
C LEU A 516 -9.43 -25.30 6.67
N LEU A 517 -9.09 -26.39 7.35
CA LEU A 517 -9.29 -27.75 6.84
C LEU A 517 -10.77 -28.07 6.65
N ALA A 518 -11.64 -27.62 7.56
CA ALA A 518 -13.09 -27.74 7.44
C ALA A 518 -13.61 -27.00 6.20
N ASN A 519 -13.23 -25.73 6.04
CA ASN A 519 -13.64 -24.90 4.91
C ASN A 519 -13.12 -25.43 3.57
N ALA A 520 -11.98 -26.11 3.56
CA ALA A 520 -11.40 -26.73 2.38
C ALA A 520 -11.92 -28.16 2.09
N GLY A 521 -12.76 -28.73 2.98
CA GLY A 521 -13.25 -30.11 2.85
C GLY A 521 -12.17 -31.18 3.10
N LEU A 522 -11.13 -30.86 3.87
CA LEU A 522 -9.94 -31.69 4.08
C LEU A 522 -9.88 -32.38 5.45
N LEU A 523 -10.92 -32.29 6.29
CA LEU A 523 -10.93 -32.96 7.60
C LEU A 523 -10.79 -34.49 7.49
N GLY A 524 -11.29 -35.10 6.42
CA GLY A 524 -11.13 -36.53 6.16
C GLY A 524 -9.67 -36.96 5.93
N LYS A 525 -8.76 -36.00 5.71
CA LYS A 525 -7.34 -36.23 5.43
C LYS A 525 -6.43 -36.15 6.66
N ILE A 526 -6.99 -35.90 7.84
CA ILE A 526 -6.22 -35.76 9.08
C ILE A 526 -5.41 -37.04 9.38
N ASN A 527 -5.96 -38.21 9.03
CA ASN A 527 -5.32 -39.52 9.24
C ASN A 527 -4.53 -40.02 8.01
N GLU A 528 -4.29 -39.18 6.99
CA GLU A 528 -3.44 -39.58 5.86
C GLU A 528 -2.01 -39.88 6.35
N GLN A 529 -1.45 -41.01 5.89
CA GLN A 529 -0.07 -41.39 6.23
C GLN A 529 0.92 -40.43 5.56
N LYS A 530 2.05 -40.17 6.23
CA LYS A 530 3.17 -39.40 5.66
C LYS A 530 3.65 -40.11 4.37
N HIS A 531 3.84 -39.35 3.28
CA HIS A 531 4.40 -39.91 2.05
C HIS A 531 5.93 -39.88 2.08
N ASP A 532 6.60 -40.81 1.41
CA ASP A 532 8.07 -40.79 1.30
C ASP A 532 8.59 -39.49 0.67
N SER A 533 7.82 -38.84 -0.20
CA SER A 533 8.15 -37.51 -0.76
C SER A 533 8.14 -36.37 0.26
N ASP A 534 7.67 -36.62 1.49
CA ASP A 534 7.78 -35.69 2.61
C ASP A 534 9.18 -35.72 3.26
N SER A 535 10.04 -36.69 2.91
CA SER A 535 11.39 -36.88 3.46
C SER A 535 12.41 -35.77 3.16
N GLU A 536 12.06 -34.77 2.34
CA GLU A 536 12.83 -33.51 2.28
C GLU A 536 12.77 -32.74 3.62
N ASP A 537 11.92 -33.19 4.56
CA ASP A 537 11.92 -32.76 5.95
C ASP A 537 13.12 -33.36 6.68
N SER A 538 14.27 -32.69 6.60
CA SER A 538 15.38 -32.88 7.54
C SER A 538 14.94 -32.49 8.95
N GLU A 539 14.03 -33.26 9.54
CA GLU A 539 13.69 -33.20 10.96
C GLU A 539 14.98 -33.19 11.77
N THR A 540 15.07 -32.28 12.74
CA THR A 540 16.23 -32.30 13.61
C THR A 540 16.16 -33.52 14.51
N GLU A 541 17.31 -34.11 14.81
CA GLU A 541 17.39 -35.32 15.63
C GLU A 541 16.79 -35.11 17.03
N ASP A 542 16.85 -33.88 17.56
CA ASP A 542 16.25 -33.56 18.85
C ASP A 542 14.71 -33.46 18.80
N TYR A 543 14.10 -33.03 17.68
CA TYR A 543 12.64 -33.05 17.52
C TYR A 543 12.10 -34.48 17.45
N LYS A 544 12.76 -35.38 16.71
CA LYS A 544 12.34 -36.80 16.62
C LYS A 544 12.26 -37.46 17.99
N SER A 545 13.15 -37.08 18.92
CA SER A 545 13.17 -37.62 20.29
C SER A 545 11.94 -37.24 21.12
N VAL A 546 11.25 -36.15 20.75
CA VAL A 546 10.08 -35.63 21.46
C VAL A 546 8.79 -35.64 20.62
N GLU A 547 8.83 -36.05 19.35
CA GLU A 547 7.68 -36.01 18.43
C GLU A 547 6.44 -36.71 19.02
N ASN A 548 6.62 -37.89 19.60
CA ASN A 548 5.55 -38.66 20.23
C ASN A 548 4.93 -38.00 21.48
N GLN A 549 5.59 -36.98 22.05
CA GLN A 549 5.11 -36.24 23.22
C GLN A 549 4.32 -34.98 22.82
N VAL A 550 4.41 -34.56 21.56
CA VAL A 550 3.71 -33.38 21.05
C VAL A 550 2.24 -33.70 20.88
N ASN A 551 1.35 -32.93 21.52
CA ASN A 551 -0.07 -33.08 21.28
C ASN A 551 -0.39 -32.60 19.84
N PRO A 552 -0.93 -33.46 18.95
CA PRO A 552 -1.19 -33.09 17.56
C PRO A 552 -2.29 -32.03 17.43
N VAL A 553 -3.16 -31.89 18.43
CA VAL A 553 -4.22 -30.88 18.45
C VAL A 553 -3.65 -29.50 18.74
N THR A 554 -2.83 -29.38 19.78
CA THR A 554 -2.31 -28.08 20.21
C THR A 554 -0.98 -27.71 19.56
N GLY A 555 -0.24 -28.68 19.03
CA GLY A 555 1.05 -28.52 18.37
C GLY A 555 2.23 -28.31 19.33
N TYR A 556 2.06 -28.57 20.63
CA TYR A 556 3.11 -28.44 21.63
C TYR A 556 3.00 -29.52 22.73
N ILE A 557 4.06 -29.67 23.52
CA ILE A 557 4.14 -30.55 24.67
C ILE A 557 3.50 -29.82 25.85
N GLU A 558 2.37 -30.33 26.32
CA GLU A 558 1.70 -29.77 27.49
C GLU A 558 2.57 -29.96 28.73
N LYS A 559 2.89 -28.84 29.41
CA LYS A 559 3.48 -28.92 30.74
C LYS A 559 2.44 -29.59 31.63
N GLN A 560 2.71 -30.82 32.08
CA GLN A 560 1.88 -31.48 33.08
C GLN A 560 1.63 -30.48 34.21
N SER A 561 0.34 -30.22 34.51
CA SER A 561 -0.03 -29.34 35.60
C SER A 561 0.74 -29.80 36.84
N LYS A 562 1.63 -28.96 37.37
CA LYS A 562 2.39 -29.26 38.60
C LYS A 562 1.49 -29.45 39.82
N ILE A 563 0.18 -29.26 39.67
CA ILE A 563 -0.80 -29.45 40.71
C ILE A 563 -1.75 -30.52 40.18
N ASN A 564 -1.57 -31.74 40.69
CA ASN A 564 -2.68 -32.66 40.70
C ASN A 564 -3.73 -32.03 41.64
N ILE A 565 -4.82 -31.50 41.10
CA ILE A 565 -5.86 -30.80 41.88
C ILE A 565 -6.39 -31.72 43.00
N PHE A 566 -6.30 -33.04 42.79
CA PHE A 566 -6.70 -34.07 43.73
C PHE A 566 -5.72 -34.28 44.91
N GLU A 567 -4.46 -33.82 44.85
CA GLU A 567 -3.50 -33.99 45.95
C GLU A 567 -3.89 -33.22 47.23
N ASN A 568 -4.53 -32.05 47.08
CA ASN A 568 -4.95 -31.21 48.20
C ASN A 568 -6.43 -31.39 48.58
N MET A 569 -7.10 -32.39 47.99
CA MET A 569 -8.51 -32.66 48.19
C MET A 569 -8.67 -33.90 49.07
N SER A 570 -9.46 -33.81 50.14
CA SER A 570 -9.77 -35.01 50.93
C SER A 570 -10.59 -36.00 50.10
N GLU A 571 -10.55 -37.29 50.43
CA GLU A 571 -11.39 -38.31 49.77
C GLU A 571 -12.88 -37.92 49.80
N GLU A 572 -13.35 -37.38 50.92
CA GLU A 572 -14.72 -36.85 51.06
C GLU A 572 -15.01 -35.69 50.08
N GLN A 573 -14.04 -34.81 49.84
CA GLN A 573 -14.18 -33.72 48.87
C GLN A 573 -14.12 -34.22 47.42
N LYS A 574 -13.31 -35.24 47.12
CA LYS A 574 -13.27 -35.88 45.79
C LYS A 574 -14.61 -36.52 45.48
N GLU A 575 -15.15 -37.29 46.43
CA GLU A 575 -16.47 -37.89 46.32
C GLU A 575 -17.56 -36.83 46.16
N TYR A 576 -17.51 -35.76 46.96
CA TYR A 576 -18.45 -34.65 46.86
C TYR A 576 -18.43 -33.96 45.49
N GLU A 577 -17.26 -33.60 44.95
CA GLU A 577 -17.15 -32.98 43.64
C GLU A 577 -17.50 -33.95 42.50
N ALA A 578 -17.21 -35.25 42.65
CA ALA A 578 -17.63 -36.29 41.70
C ALA A 578 -19.16 -36.44 41.64
N ILE A 579 -19.82 -36.49 42.80
CA ILE A 579 -21.29 -36.53 42.90
C ILE A 579 -21.90 -35.25 42.31
N LYS A 580 -21.33 -34.09 42.63
CA LYS A 580 -21.78 -32.80 42.10
C LYS A 580 -21.63 -32.71 40.58
N LEU A 581 -20.53 -33.21 40.03
CA LEU A 581 -20.31 -33.30 38.58
C LEU A 581 -21.30 -34.26 37.93
N ALA A 582 -21.51 -35.45 38.49
CA ALA A 582 -22.49 -36.41 38.01
C ALA A 582 -23.90 -35.81 38.03
N ASN A 583 -24.31 -35.15 39.12
CA ASN A 583 -25.60 -34.49 39.21
C ASN A 583 -25.76 -33.34 38.21
N ALA A 584 -24.70 -32.56 37.96
CA ALA A 584 -24.71 -31.51 36.95
C ALA A 584 -24.89 -32.10 35.54
N LEU A 585 -24.14 -33.15 35.21
CA LEU A 585 -24.26 -33.86 33.94
C LEU A 585 -25.66 -34.46 33.78
N HIS A 586 -26.25 -35.01 34.86
CA HIS A 586 -27.60 -35.57 34.88
C HIS A 586 -28.61 -34.53 34.48
N LYS A 587 -28.51 -33.37 35.13
CA LYS A 587 -29.40 -32.25 34.89
C LYS A 587 -29.27 -31.72 33.47
N MET A 588 -28.06 -31.68 32.91
CA MET A 588 -27.86 -31.26 31.52
C MET A 588 -28.39 -32.28 30.51
N MET A 589 -28.31 -33.58 30.81
CA MET A 589 -28.91 -34.66 30.00
C MET A 589 -30.45 -34.60 30.05
N ASP A 590 -31.04 -34.45 31.24
CA ASP A 590 -32.50 -34.35 31.42
C ASP A 590 -33.08 -33.10 30.73
N LEU A 591 -32.35 -31.99 30.76
CA LEU A 591 -32.73 -30.76 30.06
C LEU A 591 -32.47 -30.82 28.54
N GLY A 592 -31.84 -31.88 28.03
CA GLY A 592 -31.48 -32.01 26.62
C GLY A 592 -30.41 -31.04 26.13
N ILE A 593 -29.64 -30.44 27.04
CA ILE A 593 -28.56 -29.48 26.71
C ILE A 593 -27.35 -30.21 26.14
N VAL A 594 -27.06 -31.41 26.65
CA VAL A 594 -25.96 -32.26 26.20
C VAL A 594 -26.46 -33.68 25.98
N SER A 595 -25.91 -34.34 24.96
CA SER A 595 -26.12 -35.77 24.71
C SER A 595 -24.75 -36.44 24.62
N PRO A 596 -24.19 -36.90 25.76
CA PRO A 596 -22.93 -37.62 25.76
C PRO A 596 -23.01 -38.85 24.86
N ALA A 597 -21.95 -39.15 24.12
CA ALA A 597 -21.90 -40.33 23.26
C ALA A 597 -21.12 -41.45 23.95
N VAL A 598 -21.63 -42.67 23.85
CA VAL A 598 -20.92 -43.91 24.21
C VAL A 598 -20.68 -44.72 22.94
N ILE A 599 -19.63 -45.52 22.96
CA ILE A 599 -19.29 -46.43 21.86
C ILE A 599 -20.23 -47.65 21.95
N ASP A 600 -20.89 -47.98 20.85
CA ASP A 600 -21.70 -49.20 20.76
C ASP A 600 -20.84 -50.43 20.41
N GLU A 601 -21.46 -51.61 20.42
CA GLU A 601 -20.78 -52.88 20.13
C GLU A 601 -20.21 -52.97 18.71
N GLN A 602 -20.64 -52.09 17.80
CA GLN A 602 -20.20 -52.02 16.40
C GLN A 602 -19.06 -50.99 16.20
N GLY A 603 -18.62 -50.33 17.27
CA GLY A 603 -17.66 -49.23 17.21
C GLY A 603 -18.26 -47.90 16.74
N GLY A 604 -19.59 -47.84 16.58
CA GLY A 604 -20.34 -46.63 16.31
C GLY A 604 -20.55 -45.80 17.58
N THR A 605 -21.06 -44.58 17.43
CA THR A 605 -21.43 -43.72 18.55
C THR A 605 -22.95 -43.70 18.73
N ARG A 606 -23.41 -43.89 19.97
CA ARG A 606 -24.81 -43.71 20.36
C ARG A 606 -24.92 -42.75 21.54
N ALA A 607 -26.06 -42.11 21.71
CA ALA A 607 -26.32 -41.33 22.93
C ALA A 607 -26.30 -42.24 24.17
N ALA A 608 -25.65 -41.78 25.23
CA ALA A 608 -25.74 -42.39 26.55
C ALA A 608 -27.16 -42.22 27.08
N SER A 609 -27.79 -43.30 27.55
CA SER A 609 -29.13 -43.23 28.13
C SER A 609 -29.10 -42.80 29.60
N SER A 610 -27.96 -42.98 30.26
CA SER A 610 -27.72 -42.61 31.64
C SER A 610 -26.25 -42.27 31.81
N ILE A 611 -25.96 -41.40 32.78
CA ILE A 611 -24.59 -41.07 33.19
C ILE A 611 -23.83 -42.30 33.64
N MET A 612 -24.51 -43.29 34.22
CA MET A 612 -23.86 -44.51 34.67
C MET A 612 -23.19 -45.25 33.51
N GLU A 613 -23.64 -45.07 32.27
CA GLU A 613 -22.97 -45.63 31.10
C GLU A 613 -21.59 -45.02 30.84
N LEU A 614 -21.35 -43.78 31.28
CA LEU A 614 -20.08 -43.08 31.13
C LEU A 614 -19.02 -43.53 32.14
N VAL A 615 -19.43 -44.29 33.17
CA VAL A 615 -18.55 -44.73 34.27
C VAL A 615 -18.20 -46.22 34.18
N LYS A 616 -18.82 -46.97 33.26
CA LYS A 616 -18.72 -48.45 33.20
C LYS A 616 -17.29 -49.00 33.07
N ASP A 617 -16.37 -48.23 32.50
CA ASP A 617 -14.98 -48.65 32.25
C ASP A 617 -13.97 -48.11 33.28
N VAL A 618 -14.43 -47.46 34.36
CA VAL A 618 -13.53 -47.02 35.44
C VAL A 618 -13.20 -48.24 36.31
N GLN A 619 -12.03 -48.83 36.11
CA GLN A 619 -11.53 -49.84 37.05
C GLN A 619 -11.30 -49.17 38.41
N PRO A 620 -11.79 -49.75 39.53
CA PRO A 620 -11.55 -49.18 40.85
C PRO A 620 -10.05 -49.17 41.12
N GLU A 621 -9.50 -48.00 41.44
CA GLU A 621 -8.09 -47.87 41.83
C GLU A 621 -7.81 -48.82 42.98
N HIS A 622 -6.86 -49.73 42.78
CA HIS A 622 -6.39 -50.64 43.83
C HIS A 622 -5.81 -49.80 44.97
N ASN A 623 -6.58 -49.60 46.05
CA ASN A 623 -6.05 -49.14 47.32
C ASN A 623 -5.03 -50.18 47.80
N THR A 624 -3.76 -49.95 47.48
CA THR A 624 -2.63 -50.63 48.10
C THR A 624 -2.38 -50.00 49.47
N ASP A 625 -3.33 -50.15 50.38
CA ASP A 625 -3.16 -49.89 51.80
C ASP A 625 -3.84 -51.04 52.56
N SER A 626 -3.15 -52.17 52.58
CA SER A 626 -3.35 -53.17 53.63
C SER A 626 -1.98 -53.72 53.99
N ASP A 627 -1.33 -53.00 54.89
CA ASP A 627 -0.42 -53.59 55.86
C ASP A 627 -1.05 -54.85 56.45
N SER A 628 -0.30 -55.94 56.43
CA SER A 628 -0.49 -57.04 57.38
C SER A 628 0.89 -57.58 57.74
N ASP A 629 1.37 -57.10 58.89
CA ASP A 629 2.30 -57.68 59.87
C ASP A 629 3.51 -58.51 59.40
#